data_AF-A0A383CSE2-F1
#
_entry.id   AF-A0A383CSE2-F1
#
_cell.length_a   1.000
_cell.length_b   1.000
_cell.length_c   1.000
_cell.angle_alpha   90.00
_cell.angle_beta   90.00
_cell.angle_gamma   90.00
#
_symmetry.space_group_name_H-M   'P 1'
#
loop_
_entity.id
_entity.type
_entity.pdbx_description
1 polymer ?
#
loop_
_entity_poly.entity_id
_entity_poly.type
_entity_poly.pdbx_seq_one_letter_code
_entity_poly.pdbx_strand_id
1 'polypeptide(L)'
;MAMGFPARVFAIILRISPGRVRNWMWRWWYQRLARAHERADFRFMNYGYKDEEELKLSKEDEPNRLFIQLYNMNICDVDLKGKDVVEVGSGRGGGASWIAKTYGPKKLIGFDFSKKAVKLSNEWYSSQTNLSFKEGNAEALPLEDNSQDIIYNVESSHCYGNVEAFVKEVYR
;
A
#
# COMPACT_ATOMS: atom_id res chain seq x y z
N MET A 1 -22.22 -24.86 -2.98
CA MET A 1 -22.55 -24.51 -1.58
C MET A 1 -23.74 -23.57 -1.60
N ALA A 2 -24.89 -23.95 -1.06
CA ALA A 2 -26.06 -23.08 -1.03
C ALA A 2 -25.82 -21.91 -0.08
N MET A 3 -25.96 -20.67 -0.56
CA MET A 3 -25.87 -19.48 0.30
C MET A 3 -26.95 -19.56 1.40
N GLY A 4 -26.52 -19.44 2.66
CA GLY A 4 -27.43 -19.34 3.80
C GLY A 4 -28.38 -18.16 3.67
N PHE A 5 -29.57 -18.26 4.27
CA PHE A 5 -30.62 -17.24 4.23
C PHE A 5 -30.14 -15.80 4.49
N PRO A 6 -29.23 -15.53 5.45
CA PRO A 6 -28.71 -14.17 5.67
C PRO A 6 -27.88 -13.62 4.50
N ALA A 7 -27.12 -14.48 3.81
CA ALA A 7 -26.29 -14.10 2.67
C ALA A 7 -27.14 -13.75 1.44
N ARG A 8 -28.28 -14.43 1.27
CA ARG A 8 -29.25 -14.11 0.20
C ARG A 8 -29.90 -12.75 0.41
N VAL A 9 -30.31 -12.45 1.63
CA VAL A 9 -30.89 -11.14 1.99
C VAL A 9 -29.86 -10.02 1.76
N PHE A 10 -28.62 -10.21 2.19
CA PHE A 10 -27.54 -9.25 1.95
C PHE A 10 -27.26 -9.02 0.45
N ALA A 11 -27.21 -10.08 -0.35
CA ALA A 11 -27.00 -9.99 -1.80
C ALA A 11 -28.15 -9.27 -2.53
N ILE A 12 -29.39 -9.50 -2.09
CA ILE A 12 -30.58 -8.81 -2.63
C ILE A 12 -30.52 -7.31 -2.31
N ILE A 13 -30.23 -6.95 -1.05
CA ILE A 13 -30.10 -5.56 -0.61
C ILE A 13 -28.97 -4.84 -1.37
N LEU A 14 -27.83 -5.51 -1.60
CA LEU A 14 -26.72 -4.99 -2.41
C LEU A 14 -27.11 -4.70 -3.85
N ARG A 15 -27.97 -5.53 -4.47
CA ARG A 15 -28.39 -5.38 -5.87
C ARG A 15 -29.36 -4.23 -6.09
N ILE A 16 -30.22 -3.95 -5.12
CA ILE A 16 -31.26 -2.92 -5.22
C ILE A 16 -30.83 -1.54 -4.67
N SER A 17 -29.67 -1.47 -4.02
CA SER A 17 -29.18 -0.25 -3.38
C SER A 17 -28.58 0.76 -4.40
N PRO A 18 -28.84 2.07 -4.25
CA PRO A 18 -28.19 3.11 -5.04
C PRO A 18 -26.66 3.06 -4.93
N GLY A 19 -25.95 3.53 -5.96
CA GLY A 19 -24.48 3.41 -6.07
C GLY A 19 -23.70 3.86 -4.83
N ARG A 20 -24.13 4.95 -4.16
CA ARG A 20 -23.50 5.44 -2.92
C ARG A 20 -23.68 4.48 -1.73
N VAL A 21 -24.87 3.89 -1.58
CA VAL A 21 -25.19 2.94 -0.50
C VAL A 21 -24.49 1.61 -0.75
N ARG A 22 -24.43 1.17 -2.02
CA ARG A 22 -23.67 -0.02 -2.43
C ARG A 22 -22.17 0.12 -2.12
N ASN A 23 -21.57 1.26 -2.44
CA ASN A 23 -20.15 1.52 -2.14
C ASN A 23 -19.89 1.57 -0.63
N TRP A 24 -20.80 2.16 0.14
CA TRP A 24 -20.71 2.18 1.60
C TRP A 24 -20.82 0.77 2.22
N MET A 25 -21.75 -0.06 1.75
CA MET A 25 -21.90 -1.44 2.22
C MET A 25 -20.72 -2.32 1.82
N TRP A 26 -20.16 -2.14 0.62
CA TRP A 26 -18.93 -2.80 0.23
C TRP A 26 -17.77 -2.39 1.12
N ARG A 27 -17.59 -1.09 1.36
CA ARG A 27 -16.57 -0.57 2.27
C ARG A 27 -16.74 -1.16 3.68
N TRP A 28 -17.96 -1.25 4.21
CA TRP A 28 -18.24 -1.87 5.50
C TRP A 28 -17.93 -3.37 5.52
N TRP A 29 -18.33 -4.11 4.47
CA TRP A 29 -18.08 -5.54 4.35
C TRP A 29 -16.58 -5.86 4.24
N TYR A 30 -15.85 -5.11 3.41
CA TYR A 30 -14.40 -5.21 3.28
C TYR A 30 -13.69 -4.87 4.59
N GLN A 31 -14.10 -3.81 5.29
CA GLN A 31 -13.55 -3.48 6.60
C GLN A 31 -13.77 -4.60 7.63
N ARG A 32 -14.90 -5.32 7.55
CA ARG A 32 -15.22 -6.43 8.44
C ARG A 32 -14.44 -7.71 8.10
N LEU A 33 -14.25 -8.01 6.81
CA LEU A 33 -13.38 -9.10 6.33
C LEU A 33 -11.91 -8.84 6.67
N ALA A 34 -11.45 -7.59 6.53
CA ALA A 34 -10.11 -7.18 6.92
C ALA A 34 -9.86 -7.33 8.43
N ARG A 35 -10.89 -7.12 9.27
CA ARG A 35 -10.84 -7.39 10.71
C ARG A 35 -10.88 -8.88 11.06
N ALA A 36 -11.51 -9.72 10.23
CA ALA A 36 -11.62 -11.16 10.47
C ALA A 36 -10.33 -11.93 10.10
N HIS A 37 -9.46 -11.34 9.27
CA HIS A 37 -8.15 -11.86 8.87
C HIS A 37 -6.98 -11.00 9.39
N GLU A 38 -7.08 -10.43 10.60
CA GLU A 38 -5.90 -9.88 11.28
C GLU A 38 -4.99 -11.03 11.74
N ARG A 39 -4.27 -11.66 10.79
CA ARG A 39 -2.88 -12.04 11.08
C ARG A 39 -2.16 -10.72 11.31
N ALA A 40 -2.02 -10.37 12.58
CA ALA A 40 -1.45 -9.10 13.04
C ALA A 40 -0.05 -8.84 12.44
N ASP A 41 0.65 -9.90 12.00
CA ASP A 41 2.04 -9.83 11.57
C ASP A 41 2.25 -9.63 10.07
N PHE A 42 1.19 -9.60 9.25
CA PHE A 42 1.37 -9.45 7.80
C PHE A 42 1.83 -8.03 7.46
N ARG A 43 3.01 -7.89 6.84
CA ARG A 43 3.66 -6.59 6.56
C ARG A 43 3.49 -6.09 5.13
N PHE A 44 3.30 -7.00 4.20
CA PHE A 44 3.08 -6.74 2.78
C PHE A 44 1.58 -6.79 2.50
N MET A 45 1.05 -6.01 1.57
CA MET A 45 -0.39 -6.00 1.24
C MET A 45 -0.65 -6.18 -0.26
N ASN A 46 0.42 -6.42 -1.02
CA ASN A 46 0.42 -6.65 -2.45
C ASN A 46 0.36 -8.15 -2.79
N TYR A 47 0.14 -8.45 -4.06
CA TYR A 47 0.30 -9.79 -4.60
C TYR A 47 1.78 -10.19 -4.69
N GLY A 48 2.00 -11.47 -4.98
CA GLY A 48 3.34 -12.00 -5.23
C GLY A 48 3.71 -11.90 -6.72
N TYR A 49 4.98 -11.63 -6.99
CA TYR A 49 5.61 -11.80 -8.30
C TYR A 49 6.69 -12.87 -8.20
N LYS A 50 6.84 -13.67 -9.25
CA LYS A 50 7.93 -14.64 -9.37
C LYS A 50 8.71 -14.30 -10.63
N ASP A 51 9.94 -13.89 -10.42
CA ASP A 51 10.87 -13.58 -11.51
C ASP A 51 11.69 -14.82 -11.90
N GLU A 52 12.29 -14.79 -13.10
CA GLU A 52 13.27 -15.79 -13.53
C GLU A 52 14.61 -15.60 -12.79
N GLU A 53 14.99 -14.35 -12.52
CA GLU A 53 16.19 -14.02 -11.77
C GLU A 53 15.96 -14.05 -10.25
N GLU A 54 16.86 -14.73 -9.53
CA GLU A 54 16.77 -14.83 -8.07
C GLU A 54 17.33 -13.58 -7.39
N LEU A 55 16.41 -12.74 -6.88
CA LEU A 55 16.76 -11.68 -5.93
C LEU A 55 17.34 -12.30 -4.66
N LYS A 56 18.54 -11.86 -4.26
CA LYS A 56 19.18 -12.26 -2.99
C LYS A 56 18.55 -11.48 -1.84
N LEU A 57 17.94 -12.20 -0.90
CA LEU A 57 17.27 -11.61 0.27
C LEU A 57 17.96 -12.04 1.57
N SER A 58 17.78 -11.24 2.62
CA SER A 58 18.18 -11.65 3.96
C SER A 58 17.26 -12.74 4.50
N LYS A 59 17.70 -13.49 5.51
CA LYS A 59 16.90 -14.57 6.11
C LYS A 59 15.55 -14.06 6.66
N GLU A 60 15.52 -12.82 7.12
CA GLU A 60 14.32 -12.16 7.65
C GLU A 60 13.33 -11.77 6.55
N ASP A 61 13.84 -11.42 5.37
CA ASP A 61 13.03 -10.98 4.23
C ASP A 61 12.53 -12.17 3.38
N GLU A 62 13.20 -13.34 3.42
CA GLU A 62 12.83 -14.52 2.63
C GLU A 62 11.38 -15.03 2.75
N PRO A 63 10.76 -15.05 3.95
CA PRO A 63 9.35 -15.45 4.07
C PRO A 63 8.40 -14.57 3.23
N ASN A 64 8.83 -13.36 2.85
CA ASN A 64 8.08 -12.41 2.06
C ASN A 64 8.58 -12.29 0.61
N ARG A 65 9.42 -13.22 0.13
CA ARG A 65 10.10 -13.18 -1.17
C ARG A 65 9.20 -12.74 -2.33
N LEU A 66 8.05 -13.38 -2.51
CA LEU A 66 7.19 -13.09 -3.66
C LEU A 66 6.64 -11.66 -3.62
N PHE A 67 6.33 -11.14 -2.43
CA PHE A 67 5.88 -9.77 -2.28
C PHE A 67 7.00 -8.79 -2.57
N ILE A 68 8.20 -9.08 -2.05
CA ILE A 68 9.40 -8.27 -2.27
C ILE A 68 9.80 -8.28 -3.74
N GLN A 69 9.69 -9.41 -4.43
CA GLN A 69 9.99 -9.51 -5.86
C GLN A 69 9.09 -8.58 -6.69
N LEU A 70 7.83 -8.39 -6.31
CA LEU A 70 6.97 -7.43 -7.00
C LEU A 70 7.44 -5.99 -6.78
N TYR A 71 7.83 -5.65 -5.54
CA TYR A 71 8.43 -4.34 -5.25
C TYR A 71 9.72 -4.15 -6.03
N ASN A 72 10.61 -5.16 -6.04
CA ASN A 72 11.87 -5.13 -6.77
C ASN A 72 11.65 -4.89 -8.26
N MET A 73 10.76 -5.64 -8.91
CA MET A 73 10.42 -5.43 -10.32
C MET A 73 10.03 -3.97 -10.55
N ASN A 74 9.16 -3.40 -9.70
CA ASN A 74 8.67 -2.04 -9.88
C ASN A 74 9.76 -0.95 -9.89
N ILE A 75 10.89 -1.19 -9.22
CA ILE A 75 11.90 -0.15 -8.93
C ILE A 75 13.35 -0.54 -9.29
N CYS A 76 13.60 -1.75 -9.80
CA CYS A 76 14.96 -2.30 -9.98
C CYS A 76 15.83 -1.46 -10.91
N ASP A 77 15.23 -0.76 -11.88
CA ASP A 77 15.92 0.05 -12.87
C ASP A 77 16.02 1.54 -12.46
N VAL A 78 15.68 1.87 -11.21
CA VAL A 78 15.64 3.25 -10.70
C VAL A 78 16.70 3.44 -9.61
N ASP A 79 17.58 4.43 -9.79
CA ASP A 79 18.55 4.80 -8.75
C ASP A 79 17.89 5.64 -7.65
N LEU A 80 17.61 5.00 -6.51
CA LEU A 80 17.02 5.65 -5.34
C LEU A 80 18.09 6.24 -4.40
N LYS A 81 19.38 5.97 -4.61
CA LYS A 81 20.41 6.24 -3.61
C LYS A 81 20.56 7.74 -3.35
N GLY A 82 20.44 8.13 -2.08
CA GLY A 82 20.55 9.54 -1.69
C GLY A 82 19.40 10.45 -2.16
N LYS A 83 18.29 9.87 -2.67
CA LYS A 83 17.11 10.59 -3.16
C LYS A 83 16.03 10.75 -2.08
N ASP A 84 15.21 11.78 -2.22
CA ASP A 84 13.97 11.98 -1.47
C ASP A 84 12.82 11.26 -2.21
N VAL A 85 12.33 10.17 -1.60
CA VAL A 85 11.43 9.19 -2.23
C VAL A 85 10.08 9.11 -1.51
N VAL A 86 9.01 8.93 -2.29
CA VAL A 86 7.65 8.72 -1.77
C VAL A 86 7.06 7.42 -2.29
N GLU A 87 6.47 6.65 -1.37
CA GLU A 87 5.50 5.60 -1.69
C GLU A 87 4.09 6.13 -1.45
N VAL A 88 3.23 6.08 -2.47
CA VAL A 88 1.80 6.41 -2.32
C VAL A 88 1.00 5.13 -2.17
N GLY A 89 0.25 5.01 -1.08
CA GLY A 89 -0.50 3.80 -0.74
C GLY A 89 0.33 2.74 -0.05
N SER A 90 1.16 3.12 0.92
CA SER A 90 2.15 2.24 1.56
C SER A 90 1.57 1.08 2.38
N GLY A 91 0.27 1.10 2.66
CA GLY A 91 -0.40 0.07 3.45
C GLY A 91 0.27 -0.12 4.81
N ARG A 92 0.81 -1.32 5.03
CA ARG A 92 1.47 -1.74 6.26
C ARG A 92 3.00 -1.54 6.24
N GLY A 93 3.53 -0.90 5.21
CA GLY A 93 4.91 -0.41 5.13
C GLY A 93 5.99 -1.46 4.90
N GLY A 94 5.65 -2.73 4.65
CA GLY A 94 6.65 -3.78 4.39
C GLY A 94 7.50 -3.50 3.15
N GLY A 95 6.87 -3.05 2.06
CA GLY A 95 7.54 -2.66 0.83
C GLY A 95 8.48 -1.47 1.01
N ALA A 96 7.94 -0.34 1.48
CA ALA A 96 8.73 0.83 1.89
C ALA A 96 9.92 0.49 2.78
N SER A 97 9.71 -0.35 3.81
CA SER A 97 10.78 -0.76 4.72
C SER A 97 11.88 -1.54 4.02
N TRP A 98 11.52 -2.48 3.14
CA TRP A 98 12.48 -3.22 2.36
C TRP A 98 13.25 -2.31 1.39
N ILE A 99 12.56 -1.43 0.64
CA ILE A 99 13.19 -0.48 -0.29
C ILE A 99 14.17 0.45 0.45
N ALA A 100 13.74 1.00 1.59
CA ALA A 100 14.55 1.92 2.39
C ALA A 100 15.86 1.27 2.89
N LYS A 101 15.84 -0.04 3.23
CA LYS A 101 17.04 -0.80 3.60
C LYS A 101 17.93 -1.09 2.39
N THR A 102 17.33 -1.58 1.31
CA THR A 102 18.05 -2.18 0.20
C THR A 102 18.67 -1.14 -0.73
N TYR A 103 17.94 -0.08 -1.05
CA TYR A 103 18.36 0.91 -2.05
C TYR A 103 18.95 2.19 -1.45
N GLY A 104 18.83 2.37 -0.13
CA GLY A 104 19.46 3.48 0.59
C GLY A 104 19.08 4.89 0.10
N PRO A 105 17.78 5.22 -0.05
CA PRO A 105 17.38 6.60 -0.26
C PRO A 105 17.78 7.47 0.94
N LYS A 106 17.94 8.79 0.68
CA LYS A 106 18.16 9.77 1.74
C LYS A 106 16.97 9.79 2.70
N LYS A 107 15.76 9.72 2.14
CA LYS A 107 14.51 9.61 2.89
C LYS A 107 13.46 8.89 2.05
N LEU A 108 12.67 8.05 2.68
CA LEU A 108 11.45 7.46 2.13
C LEU A 108 10.25 7.84 3.01
N ILE A 109 9.22 8.40 2.41
CA ILE A 109 7.93 8.66 3.08
C ILE A 109 6.86 7.75 2.48
N GLY A 110 6.26 6.89 3.31
CA GLY A 110 5.07 6.13 2.94
C GLY A 110 3.80 6.90 3.29
N PHE A 111 2.99 7.24 2.29
CA PHE A 111 1.66 7.79 2.51
C PHE A 111 0.59 6.70 2.46
N ASP A 112 -0.31 6.70 3.43
CA ASP A 112 -1.51 5.87 3.39
C ASP A 112 -2.72 6.64 3.91
N PHE A 113 -3.90 6.38 3.33
CA PHE A 113 -5.14 7.01 3.77
C PHE A 113 -5.59 6.50 5.16
N SER A 114 -5.17 5.30 5.55
CA SER A 114 -5.53 4.67 6.83
C SER A 114 -4.59 5.12 7.95
N LYS A 115 -5.09 6.01 8.80
CA LYS A 115 -4.40 6.41 10.06
C LYS A 115 -3.97 5.20 10.93
N LYS A 116 -4.75 4.11 10.93
CA LYS A 116 -4.37 2.88 11.66
C LYS A 116 -3.14 2.22 11.05
N ALA A 117 -3.06 2.15 9.72
CA ALA A 117 -1.94 1.54 9.02
C ALA A 117 -0.67 2.39 9.16
N VAL A 118 -0.80 3.71 9.07
CA VAL A 118 0.30 4.67 9.34
C VAL A 118 0.84 4.51 10.76
N LYS A 119 -0.05 4.44 11.76
CA LYS A 119 0.36 4.25 13.16
C LYS A 119 1.13 2.94 13.34
N LEU A 120 0.59 1.83 12.86
CA LEU A 120 1.24 0.51 12.93
C LEU A 120 2.60 0.51 12.23
N SER A 121 2.70 1.11 11.04
CA SER A 121 3.94 1.16 10.28
C SER A 121 5.02 1.97 11.01
N ASN A 122 4.66 3.13 11.58
CA ASN A 122 5.61 3.92 12.39
C ASN A 122 6.06 3.17 13.66
N GLU A 123 5.17 2.40 14.31
CA GLU A 123 5.55 1.58 15.47
C GLU A 123 6.54 0.48 15.06
N TRP A 124 6.20 -0.24 14.00
CA TRP A 124 6.93 -1.40 13.50
C TRP A 124 8.31 -1.10 12.92
N TYR A 125 8.48 0.07 12.30
CA TYR A 125 9.71 0.47 11.62
C TYR A 125 10.39 1.66 12.30
N SER A 126 10.08 1.91 13.57
CA SER A 126 10.61 3.03 14.37
C SER A 126 12.14 3.07 14.48
N SER A 127 12.83 1.94 14.28
CA SER A 127 14.29 1.86 14.27
C SER A 127 14.94 2.31 12.96
N GLN A 128 14.17 2.48 11.87
CA GLN A 128 14.69 2.88 10.57
C GLN A 128 14.66 4.41 10.42
N THR A 129 15.84 5.02 10.39
CA THR A 129 15.96 6.49 10.45
C THR A 129 15.65 7.20 9.13
N ASN A 130 15.81 6.51 7.99
CA ASN A 130 15.51 7.05 6.67
C ASN A 130 14.06 6.78 6.21
N LEU A 131 13.21 6.23 7.07
CA LEU A 131 11.84 5.85 6.74
C LEU A 131 10.84 6.51 7.70
N SER A 132 9.72 7.00 7.14
CA SER A 132 8.60 7.51 7.94
C SER A 132 7.27 7.28 7.24
N PHE A 133 6.18 7.21 8.00
CA PHE A 133 4.85 7.04 7.45
C PHE A 133 3.94 8.20 7.85
N LYS A 134 3.12 8.67 6.92
CA LYS A 134 2.20 9.78 7.12
C LYS A 134 0.82 9.47 6.57
N GLU A 135 -0.20 10.05 7.20
CA GLU A 135 -1.55 10.05 6.65
C GLU A 135 -1.57 11.00 5.44
N GLY A 136 -2.14 10.53 4.33
CA GLY A 136 -2.23 11.32 3.10
C GLY A 136 -3.28 10.78 2.15
N ASN A 137 -3.94 11.68 1.43
CA ASN A 137 -4.79 11.33 0.31
C ASN A 137 -3.93 11.34 -0.97
N ALA A 138 -3.94 10.25 -1.73
CA ALA A 138 -3.22 10.17 -2.99
C ALA A 138 -3.65 11.27 -3.99
N GLU A 139 -4.90 11.74 -3.89
CA GLU A 139 -5.46 12.77 -4.78
C GLU A 139 -5.18 14.21 -4.29
N ALA A 140 -4.53 14.36 -3.12
CA ALA A 140 -4.15 15.65 -2.52
C ALA A 140 -3.06 15.38 -1.47
N LEU A 141 -1.83 15.15 -1.93
CA LEU A 141 -0.71 14.77 -1.08
C LEU A 141 -0.21 16.00 -0.31
N PRO A 142 0.10 15.87 0.99
CA PRO A 142 0.64 16.98 1.79
C PRO A 142 2.14 17.15 1.52
N LEU A 143 2.48 17.47 0.28
CA LEU A 143 3.83 17.73 -0.23
C LEU A 143 3.90 19.14 -0.84
N GLU A 144 5.10 19.65 -1.04
CA GLU A 144 5.30 20.88 -1.82
C GLU A 144 5.53 20.52 -3.30
N ASP A 145 5.28 21.46 -4.21
CA ASP A 145 5.57 21.30 -5.64
C ASP A 145 7.06 20.99 -5.84
N ASN A 146 7.40 20.10 -6.77
CA ASN A 146 8.78 19.76 -7.13
C ASN A 146 9.67 19.38 -5.93
N SER A 147 9.10 18.75 -4.90
CA SER A 147 9.79 18.49 -3.63
C SER A 147 10.40 17.11 -3.48
N GLN A 148 10.03 16.15 -4.33
CA GLN A 148 10.48 14.77 -4.26
C GLN A 148 11.22 14.40 -5.55
N ASP A 149 12.27 13.61 -5.44
CA ASP A 149 12.99 13.10 -6.59
C ASP A 149 12.21 11.97 -7.29
N ILE A 150 11.57 11.11 -6.50
CA ILE A 150 10.96 9.87 -6.98
C ILE A 150 9.66 9.59 -6.22
N ILE A 151 8.59 9.27 -6.96
CA ILE A 151 7.31 8.81 -6.41
C ILE A 151 6.98 7.48 -7.07
N TYR A 152 6.67 6.46 -6.28
CA TYR A 152 6.21 5.17 -6.78
C TYR A 152 4.90 4.72 -6.12
N ASN A 153 4.22 3.79 -6.79
CA ASN A 153 2.93 3.24 -6.38
C ASN A 153 2.91 1.75 -6.70
N VAL A 154 2.73 0.91 -5.69
CA VAL A 154 2.57 -0.54 -5.89
C VAL A 154 1.14 -0.93 -5.54
N GLU A 155 0.39 -1.36 -6.56
CA GLU A 155 -0.95 -1.95 -6.43
C GLU A 155 -1.95 -1.16 -5.59
N SER A 156 -1.90 0.18 -5.60
CA SER A 156 -2.79 1.00 -4.77
C SER A 156 -3.75 1.88 -5.59
N SER A 157 -3.34 2.33 -6.79
CA SER A 157 -4.10 3.27 -7.61
C SER A 157 -5.50 2.82 -8.02
N HIS A 158 -5.76 1.51 -8.08
CA HIS A 158 -7.08 0.96 -8.37
C HIS A 158 -8.13 1.27 -7.29
N CYS A 159 -7.71 1.70 -6.10
CA CYS A 159 -8.59 2.14 -5.01
C CYS A 159 -8.93 3.63 -5.04
N TYR A 160 -8.29 4.42 -5.91
CA TYR A 160 -8.44 5.88 -5.90
C TYR A 160 -9.73 6.28 -6.61
N GLY A 161 -10.48 7.20 -6.03
CA GLY A 161 -11.74 7.68 -6.59
C GLY A 161 -11.53 8.49 -7.86
N ASN A 162 -10.39 9.17 -7.96
CA ASN A 162 -9.96 9.95 -9.10
C ASN A 162 -8.46 9.72 -9.39
N VAL A 163 -8.17 8.76 -10.27
CA VAL A 163 -6.80 8.48 -10.71
C VAL A 163 -6.19 9.67 -11.46
N GLU A 164 -6.98 10.47 -12.17
CA GLU A 164 -6.48 11.67 -12.86
C GLU A 164 -5.97 12.73 -11.88
N ALA A 165 -6.66 12.91 -10.74
CA ALA A 165 -6.20 13.79 -9.67
C ALA A 165 -4.90 13.27 -9.05
N PHE A 166 -4.78 11.96 -8.81
CA PHE A 166 -3.53 11.36 -8.36
C PHE A 166 -2.38 11.61 -9.35
N VAL A 167 -2.59 11.42 -10.65
CA VAL A 167 -1.56 11.66 -11.68
C VAL A 167 -1.13 13.13 -11.71
N LYS A 168 -2.07 14.07 -11.55
CA LYS A 168 -1.74 15.51 -11.43
C LYS A 168 -0.94 15.79 -10.16
N GLU A 169 -1.30 15.16 -9.05
CA GLU A 169 -0.65 15.38 -7.76
C GLU A 169 0.78 14.84 -7.72
N VAL A 170 1.08 13.72 -8.37
CA VAL A 170 2.45 13.21 -8.48
C VAL A 170 3.31 13.98 -9.48
N TYR A 171 2.70 14.78 -10.37
CA TYR A 171 3.42 15.58 -11.37
C TYR A 171 3.85 16.95 -10.84
N ARG A 172 3.18 17.52 -9.83
CA ARG A 172 3.40 18.92 -9.43
C ARG A 172 4.73 19.19 -8.72
#